data_AF-A0A0C2IW02-F1
#
_entry.id   AF-A0A0C2IW02-F1
#
_cell.length_a   1.000
_cell.length_b   1.000
_cell.length_c   1.000
_cell.angle_alpha   90.00
_cell.angle_beta   90.00
_cell.angle_gamma   90.00
#
_symmetry.space_group_name_H-M   'P 1'
#
loop_
_entity.id
_entity.type
_entity.pdbx_description
1 polymer ?
#
loop_
_entity_poly.entity_id
_entity_poly.type
_entity_poly.pdbx_seq_one_letter_code
_entity_poly.pdbx_strand_id
1 'polypeptide(L)'
;MRVYNFIQSKAVLTSIWILCVVITRAQKRLVLREPRLNVVVVGDIGVPESMSEVKRRVMETIRKEHDILPFNLGINLGANVYRSHSQKNDFDTLQDVFTSSFPPRLFKFDFLSVLGRVDYDCDLATQLQYYQYDSRFHMPDRNFYYGFC
;
A
#
# COMPACT_ATOMS: atom_id res chain seq x y z
N MET A 1 -8.33 -47.22 -20.94
CA MET A 1 -7.74 -46.65 -19.70
C MET A 1 -6.48 -45.81 -19.95
N ARG A 2 -5.47 -46.26 -20.71
CA ARG A 2 -4.23 -45.49 -20.98
C ARG A 2 -4.42 -44.11 -21.67
N VAL A 3 -5.37 -44.02 -22.60
CA VAL A 3 -5.62 -42.78 -23.37
C VAL A 3 -6.25 -41.68 -22.51
N TYR A 4 -7.11 -42.05 -21.57
CA TYR A 4 -7.78 -41.12 -20.65
C TYR A 4 -6.76 -40.45 -19.71
N ASN A 5 -5.84 -41.24 -19.16
CA ASN A 5 -4.74 -40.74 -18.31
C ASN A 5 -3.81 -39.80 -19.08
N PHE A 6 -3.54 -40.07 -20.37
CA PHE A 6 -2.67 -39.23 -21.19
C PHE A 6 -3.29 -37.87 -21.52
N ILE A 7 -4.60 -37.83 -21.82
CA ILE A 7 -5.34 -36.59 -22.06
C ILE A 7 -5.44 -35.76 -20.77
N GLN A 8 -5.68 -36.42 -19.63
CA GLN A 8 -5.72 -35.78 -18.32
C GLN A 8 -4.35 -35.18 -17.93
N SER A 9 -3.24 -35.90 -18.15
CA SER A 9 -1.89 -35.38 -17.88
C SER A 9 -1.54 -34.17 -18.74
N LYS A 10 -1.93 -34.16 -20.02
CA LYS A 10 -1.72 -32.99 -20.90
C LYS A 10 -2.53 -31.78 -20.44
N ALA A 11 -3.81 -31.97 -20.10
CA ALA A 11 -4.65 -30.89 -19.60
C ALA A 11 -4.09 -30.29 -18.30
N VAL A 12 -3.65 -31.12 -17.35
CA VAL A 12 -3.02 -30.67 -16.10
C VAL A 12 -1.75 -29.86 -16.36
N LEU A 13 -0.86 -30.34 -17.23
CA LEU A 13 0.36 -29.60 -17.59
C LEU A 13 0.05 -28.26 -18.24
N THR A 14 -0.97 -28.21 -19.10
CA THR A 14 -1.41 -26.97 -19.76
C THR A 14 -1.97 -25.97 -18.74
N SER A 15 -2.79 -26.44 -17.80
CA SER A 15 -3.33 -25.62 -16.71
C SER A 15 -2.25 -25.07 -15.78
N ILE A 16 -1.26 -25.88 -15.41
CA ILE A 16 -0.11 -25.44 -14.61
C ILE A 16 0.68 -24.35 -15.36
N TRP A 17 0.90 -24.53 -16.66
CA TRP A 17 1.60 -23.55 -17.49
C TRP A 17 0.84 -22.22 -17.57
N ILE A 18 -0.47 -22.27 -17.79
CA ILE A 18 -1.33 -21.09 -17.80
C ILE A 18 -1.28 -20.39 -16.43
N LEU A 19 -1.36 -21.14 -15.34
CA LEU A 19 -1.27 -20.59 -13.98
C LEU A 19 0.08 -19.89 -13.76
N CYS A 20 1.20 -20.49 -14.16
CA CYS A 20 2.53 -19.85 -14.07
C CYS A 20 2.61 -18.55 -14.89
N VAL A 21 2.04 -18.52 -16.10
CA VAL A 21 2.00 -17.31 -16.93
C VAL A 21 1.13 -16.23 -16.29
N VAL A 22 0.00 -16.60 -15.69
CA VAL A 22 -0.89 -15.65 -14.99
C VAL A 22 -0.19 -15.08 -13.75
N ILE A 23 0.44 -15.93 -12.92
CA ILE A 23 1.16 -15.50 -11.72
C ILE A 23 2.30 -14.53 -12.07
N THR A 24 3.10 -14.86 -13.10
CA THR A 24 4.24 -14.01 -13.50
C THR A 24 3.82 -12.68 -14.12
N ARG A 25 2.64 -12.62 -14.77
CA ARG A 25 2.07 -11.36 -15.27
C ARG A 25 1.34 -10.54 -14.19
N ALA A 26 0.80 -11.20 -13.16
CA ALA A 26 0.13 -10.53 -12.05
C ALA A 26 1.09 -9.82 -11.10
N GLN A 27 2.36 -10.24 -11.06
CA GLN A 27 3.38 -9.60 -10.22
C GLN A 27 3.82 -8.25 -10.82
N LYS A 28 3.52 -7.15 -10.12
CA LYS A 28 4.00 -5.81 -10.47
C LYS A 28 5.53 -5.79 -10.43
N ARG A 29 6.16 -5.47 -11.56
CA ARG A 29 7.63 -5.36 -11.66
C ARG A 29 8.07 -3.95 -11.26
N LEU A 30 8.97 -3.86 -10.29
CA LEU A 30 9.65 -2.60 -9.95
C LEU A 30 10.85 -2.40 -10.89
N VAL A 31 10.87 -1.27 -11.60
CA VAL A 31 12.02 -0.88 -12.43
C VAL A 31 12.98 -0.08 -11.56
N LEU A 32 14.08 -0.71 -11.18
CA LEU A 32 15.14 -0.04 -10.42
C LEU A 32 16.17 0.54 -11.38
N ARG A 33 16.56 1.81 -11.16
CA ARG A 33 17.66 2.45 -11.92
C ARG A 33 19.03 2.03 -11.40
N GLU A 34 19.09 1.58 -10.15
CA GLU A 34 20.29 1.19 -9.42
C GLU A 34 20.09 -0.21 -8.81
N PRO A 35 21.16 -0.93 -8.41
CA PRO A 35 21.05 -2.25 -7.79
C PRO A 35 20.49 -2.21 -6.35
N ARG A 36 19.80 -1.12 -5.97
CA ARG A 36 19.30 -0.84 -4.62
C ARG A 36 17.84 -0.45 -4.68
N LEU A 37 17.10 -0.86 -3.65
CA LEU A 37 15.73 -0.45 -3.43
C LEU A 37 15.72 0.70 -2.42
N ASN A 38 15.24 1.87 -2.84
CA ASN A 38 15.11 3.03 -1.95
C ASN A 38 13.71 3.03 -1.36
N VAL A 39 13.61 2.94 -0.04
CA VAL A 39 12.34 2.79 0.67
C VAL A 39 12.11 4.00 1.56
N VAL A 40 10.91 4.59 1.49
CA VAL A 40 10.45 5.55 2.50
C VAL A 40 9.57 4.81 3.52
N VAL A 41 9.86 4.97 4.80
CA VAL A 41 9.08 4.37 5.88
C VAL A 41 8.41 5.49 6.66
N VAL A 42 7.09 5.41 6.78
CA VAL A 42 6.26 6.37 7.51
C VAL A 42 5.32 5.64 8.45
N GLY A 43 4.78 6.37 9.40
CA GLY A 43 3.70 5.96 10.29
C GLY A 43 3.22 7.20 11.02
N ASP A 44 2.11 7.09 11.73
CA ASP A 44 1.58 8.22 12.52
C ASP A 44 1.26 9.45 11.67
N ILE A 45 0.80 9.21 10.42
CA ILE A 45 0.49 10.26 9.45
C ILE A 45 -0.97 10.72 9.52
N GLY A 46 -1.76 10.25 10.50
CA GLY A 46 -3.22 10.26 10.53
C GLY A 46 -3.98 11.59 10.55
N VAL A 47 -3.31 12.70 10.21
CA VAL A 47 -3.89 14.05 10.06
C VAL A 47 -3.39 14.73 8.79
N PRO A 48 -4.14 15.65 8.17
CA PRO A 48 -3.65 16.43 7.03
C PRO A 48 -2.38 17.24 7.34
N GLU A 49 -1.54 17.50 6.34
CA GLU A 49 -0.34 18.35 6.51
C GLU A 49 -0.66 19.75 7.06
N SER A 50 -1.81 20.31 6.68
CA SER A 50 -2.27 21.61 7.17
C SER A 50 -2.56 21.66 8.67
N MET A 51 -2.74 20.50 9.30
CA MET A 51 -3.10 20.38 10.72
C MET A 51 -1.91 20.03 11.62
N SER A 52 -0.77 19.60 11.06
CA SER A 52 0.40 19.19 11.82
C SER A 52 1.68 19.76 11.23
N GLU A 53 2.26 20.73 11.94
CA GLU A 53 3.55 21.31 11.61
C GLU A 53 4.67 20.25 11.54
N VAL A 54 4.60 19.25 12.42
CA VAL A 54 5.54 18.12 12.43
C VAL A 54 5.40 17.33 11.13
N LYS A 55 4.16 16.95 10.76
CA LYS A 55 3.91 16.21 9.51
C LYS A 55 4.38 17.02 8.30
N ARG A 56 4.07 18.32 8.24
CA ARG A 56 4.51 19.20 7.16
C ARG A 56 6.03 19.18 6.97
N ARG A 57 6.81 19.31 8.05
CA ARG A 57 8.29 19.26 8.00
C ARG A 57 8.81 17.89 7.57
N VAL A 58 8.19 16.80 8.04
CA VAL A 58 8.53 15.43 7.61
C VAL A 58 8.29 15.27 6.11
N MET A 59 7.14 15.73 5.61
CA MET A 59 6.78 15.65 4.19
C MET A 59 7.68 16.53 3.31
N GLU A 60 8.05 17.73 3.77
CA GLU A 60 9.06 18.57 3.10
C GLU A 60 10.42 17.84 3.00
N THR A 61 10.82 17.13 4.05
CA THR A 61 12.08 16.35 4.05
C THR A 61 11.99 15.19 3.07
N ILE A 62 10.90 14.42 3.11
CA ILE A 62 10.68 13.30 2.18
C ILE A 62 10.71 13.78 0.72
N ARG A 63 10.11 14.93 0.41
CA ARG A 63 10.16 15.52 -0.95
C ARG A 63 11.59 15.84 -1.37
N LYS A 64 12.36 16.52 -0.49
CA LYS A 64 13.77 16.85 -0.76
C LYS A 64 14.62 15.61 -0.99
N GLU A 65 14.48 14.59 -0.13
CA GLU A 65 15.21 13.33 -0.28
C GLU A 65 14.81 12.59 -1.56
N HIS A 66 13.51 12.58 -1.91
CA HIS A 66 13.01 11.97 -3.14
C HIS A 66 13.54 12.66 -4.41
N ASP A 67 13.70 13.98 -4.38
CA ASP A 67 14.25 14.75 -5.50
C ASP A 67 15.75 14.44 -5.72
N ILE A 68 16.49 14.13 -4.64
CA ILE A 68 17.91 13.75 -4.71
C ILE A 68 18.04 12.28 -5.16
N LEU A 69 17.33 11.37 -4.49
CA LEU A 69 17.36 9.94 -4.75
C LEU A 69 15.94 9.36 -4.67
N PRO A 70 15.29 9.12 -5.83
CA PRO A 70 13.90 8.71 -5.85
C PRO A 70 13.66 7.36 -5.14
N PHE A 71 12.78 7.41 -4.14
CA PHE A 71 12.15 6.23 -3.54
C PHE A 71 11.40 5.39 -4.57
N ASN A 72 11.34 4.08 -4.32
CA ASN A 72 10.72 3.08 -5.19
C ASN A 72 9.62 2.29 -4.48
N LEU A 73 9.51 2.43 -3.17
CA LEU A 73 8.53 1.75 -2.33
C LEU A 73 8.27 2.59 -1.07
N GLY A 74 7.02 2.64 -0.64
CA GLY A 74 6.63 3.15 0.66
C GLY A 74 6.27 2.01 1.61
N ILE A 75 6.59 2.15 2.89
CA ILE A 75 6.04 1.32 3.96
C ILE A 75 5.32 2.26 4.92
N ASN A 76 4.05 2.00 5.16
CA ASN A 76 3.22 2.79 6.07
C ASN A 76 2.81 1.92 7.26
N LEU A 77 3.35 2.24 8.43
CA LEU A 77 3.31 1.46 9.66
C LEU A 77 2.03 1.66 10.48
N GLY A 78 0.99 2.24 9.88
CA GLY A 78 -0.29 2.48 10.53
C GLY A 78 -0.37 3.84 11.21
N ALA A 79 -1.42 4.01 12.03
CA ALA A 79 -1.92 5.33 12.41
C ALA A 79 -2.24 6.16 11.15
N ASN A 80 -2.99 5.52 10.26
CA ASN A 80 -3.35 6.02 8.92
C ASN A 80 -4.35 7.16 9.00
N VAL A 81 -5.23 7.13 9.99
CA VAL A 81 -6.17 8.21 10.28
C VAL A 81 -6.54 8.19 11.76
N TYR A 82 -6.71 9.37 12.37
CA TYR A 82 -7.21 9.45 13.74
C TYR A 82 -8.72 9.65 13.78
N ARG A 83 -9.37 8.98 14.74
CA ARG A 83 -10.83 8.95 14.91
C ARG A 83 -11.47 10.33 15.01
N SER A 84 -10.76 11.30 15.58
CA SER A 84 -11.22 12.70 15.63
C SER A 84 -11.42 13.33 14.25
N HIS A 85 -10.94 12.68 13.18
CA HIS A 85 -10.88 13.25 11.84
C HIS A 85 -11.54 12.41 10.76
N SER A 86 -12.03 11.18 11.02
CA SER A 86 -12.64 10.35 9.98
C SER A 86 -13.96 9.70 10.43
N GLN A 87 -14.98 9.87 9.58
CA GLN A 87 -16.26 9.18 9.71
C GLN A 87 -16.32 7.92 8.82
N LYS A 88 -17.38 7.13 8.96
CA LYS A 88 -17.63 6.00 8.07
C LYS A 88 -17.80 6.48 6.62
N ASN A 89 -17.15 5.79 5.68
CA ASN A 89 -17.08 6.12 4.25
C ASN A 89 -16.42 7.48 3.93
N ASP A 90 -15.65 8.02 4.87
CA ASP A 90 -14.93 9.29 4.69
C ASP A 90 -13.60 9.05 3.97
N PHE A 91 -13.69 8.84 2.65
CA PHE A 91 -12.53 8.68 1.78
C PHE A 91 -11.79 10.02 1.54
N ASP A 92 -12.49 11.15 1.67
CA ASP A 92 -11.92 12.49 1.50
C ASP A 92 -10.86 12.78 2.57
N THR A 93 -11.12 12.40 3.83
CA THR A 93 -10.10 12.52 4.89
C THR A 93 -8.86 11.69 4.57
N LEU A 94 -9.01 10.45 4.10
CA LEU A 94 -7.86 9.63 3.72
C LEU A 94 -7.12 10.23 2.51
N GLN A 95 -7.84 10.89 1.59
CA GLN A 95 -7.24 11.63 0.50
C GLN A 95 -6.39 12.80 1.00
N ASP A 96 -6.91 13.61 1.92
CA ASP A 96 -6.19 14.73 2.51
C ASP A 96 -5.01 14.29 3.38
N VAL A 97 -5.14 13.16 4.04
CA VAL A 97 -4.09 12.58 4.88
C VAL A 97 -2.99 11.93 4.05
N PHE A 98 -3.33 11.08 3.07
CA PHE A 98 -2.35 10.28 2.34
C PHE A 98 -2.07 10.83 0.95
N THR A 99 -3.07 10.92 0.08
CA THR A 99 -2.85 11.22 -1.34
C THR A 99 -2.37 12.64 -1.56
N SER A 100 -2.88 13.61 -0.80
CA SER A 100 -2.41 14.99 -0.81
C SER A 100 -0.96 15.11 -0.31
N SER A 101 -0.57 14.28 0.66
CA SER A 101 0.81 14.23 1.14
C SER A 101 1.77 13.55 0.17
N PHE A 102 1.33 12.47 -0.45
CA PHE A 102 2.07 11.71 -1.44
C PHE A 102 1.41 11.83 -2.81
N PRO A 103 1.46 12.97 -3.51
CA PRO A 103 0.74 13.13 -4.77
C PRO A 103 1.29 12.17 -5.85
N PRO A 104 0.42 11.53 -6.66
CA PRO A 104 0.82 10.52 -7.66
C PRO A 104 1.68 11.08 -8.78
N ARG A 105 1.66 12.41 -8.98
CA ARG A 105 2.52 13.10 -9.94
C ARG A 105 4.00 13.06 -9.51
N LEU A 106 4.26 13.05 -8.21
CA LEU A 106 5.60 13.04 -7.62
C LEU A 106 5.99 11.62 -7.19
N PHE A 107 5.16 10.98 -6.37
CA PHE A 107 5.43 9.65 -5.80
C PHE A 107 4.67 8.57 -6.56
N LYS A 108 5.27 7.99 -7.59
CA LYS A 108 4.62 7.00 -8.48
C LYS A 108 4.63 5.55 -7.97
N PHE A 109 5.22 5.31 -6.81
CA PHE A 109 5.37 3.98 -6.22
C PHE A 109 4.24 3.66 -5.23
N ASP A 110 4.13 2.38 -4.89
CA ASP A 110 3.12 1.88 -3.95
C ASP A 110 3.61 1.98 -2.51
N PHE A 111 2.65 2.06 -1.60
CA PHE A 111 2.83 1.97 -0.17
C PHE A 111 2.25 0.65 0.32
N LEU A 112 3.08 -0.14 1.00
CA LEU A 112 2.63 -1.27 1.78
C LEU A 112 2.14 -0.74 3.12
N SER A 113 0.83 -0.65 3.28
CA SER A 113 0.18 -0.08 4.44
C SER A 113 -0.35 -1.17 5.37
N VAL A 114 -0.25 -0.92 6.66
CA VAL A 114 -0.85 -1.76 7.70
C VAL A 114 -1.74 -0.91 8.62
N LEU A 115 -2.60 -1.56 9.40
CA LEU A 115 -3.35 -0.92 10.47
C LEU A 115 -2.48 -0.84 11.73
N GLY A 116 -2.42 0.35 12.33
CA GLY A 116 -1.87 0.59 13.65
C GLY A 116 -2.94 0.54 14.74
N ARG A 117 -2.55 0.62 16.01
CA ARG A 117 -3.47 0.49 17.16
C ARG A 117 -4.66 1.46 17.07
N VAL A 118 -4.40 2.72 16.75
CA VAL A 118 -5.42 3.79 16.73
C VAL A 118 -6.35 3.71 15.52
N ASP A 119 -5.96 2.99 14.47
CA ASP A 119 -6.83 2.78 13.30
C ASP A 119 -8.03 1.89 13.66
N TYR A 120 -7.87 0.98 14.62
CA TYR A 120 -8.94 0.13 15.14
C TYR A 120 -10.05 0.91 15.86
N ASP A 121 -9.78 2.15 16.26
CA ASP A 121 -10.79 3.04 16.82
C ASP A 121 -11.62 3.75 15.72
N CYS A 122 -11.26 3.58 14.45
CA CYS A 122 -11.85 4.22 13.27
C CYS A 122 -12.64 3.22 12.40
N ASP A 123 -13.21 3.69 11.28
CA ASP A 123 -13.86 2.80 10.31
C ASP A 123 -12.83 2.06 9.44
N LEU A 124 -12.45 0.87 9.88
CA LEU A 124 -11.51 0.00 9.17
C LEU A 124 -11.94 -0.33 7.74
N ALA A 125 -13.24 -0.44 7.48
CA ALA A 125 -13.75 -0.76 6.15
C ALA A 125 -13.37 0.32 5.14
N THR A 126 -13.54 1.59 5.49
CA THR A 126 -13.11 2.73 4.65
C THR A 126 -11.61 2.67 4.36
N GLN A 127 -10.77 2.43 5.38
CA GLN A 127 -9.32 2.34 5.15
C GLN A 127 -8.94 1.17 4.23
N LEU A 128 -9.54 0.00 4.44
CA LEU A 128 -9.30 -1.20 3.61
C LEU A 128 -9.81 -1.03 2.18
N GLN A 129 -10.81 -0.20 1.94
CA GLN A 129 -11.35 0.07 0.61
C GLN A 129 -10.66 1.25 -0.08
N TYR A 130 -9.82 2.01 0.63
CA TYR A 130 -9.19 3.21 0.09
C TYR A 130 -8.29 2.95 -1.13
N TYR A 131 -7.75 1.74 -1.30
CA TYR A 131 -7.01 1.37 -2.51
C TYR A 131 -7.84 1.51 -3.80
N GLN A 132 -9.17 1.51 -3.71
CA GLN A 132 -10.06 1.75 -4.86
C GLN A 132 -10.03 3.21 -5.32
N TYR A 133 -9.66 4.14 -4.43
CA TYR A 133 -9.51 5.56 -4.71
C TYR A 133 -8.07 5.92 -5.06
N ASP A 134 -7.10 5.37 -4.31
CA ASP A 134 -5.68 5.49 -4.62
C ASP A 134 -5.01 4.13 -4.57
N SER A 135 -4.80 3.53 -5.75
CA SER A 135 -4.24 2.19 -5.88
C SER A 135 -2.83 2.02 -5.29
N ARG A 136 -2.14 3.13 -4.98
CA ARG A 136 -0.83 3.10 -4.32
C ARG A 136 -0.96 2.79 -2.83
N PHE A 137 -2.11 3.03 -2.20
CA PHE A 137 -2.32 2.66 -0.80
C PHE A 137 -2.68 1.17 -0.71
N HIS A 138 -1.67 0.31 -0.74
CA HIS A 138 -1.88 -1.14 -0.74
C HIS A 138 -2.02 -1.68 0.68
N MET A 139 -3.25 -2.01 1.06
CA MET A 139 -3.57 -2.66 2.33
C MET A 139 -4.50 -3.85 2.06
N PRO A 140 -3.94 -5.05 1.83
CA PRO A 140 -4.71 -6.17 1.27
C PRO A 140 -5.70 -6.78 2.26
N ASP A 141 -5.43 -6.74 3.56
CA ASP A 141 -6.31 -7.28 4.60
C ASP A 141 -6.00 -6.64 5.97
N ARG A 142 -6.84 -6.95 6.96
CA ARG A 142 -6.62 -6.59 8.37
C ARG A 142 -5.45 -7.38 8.92
N ASN A 143 -4.47 -6.67 9.48
CA ASN A 143 -3.40 -7.25 10.30
C ASN A 143 -3.77 -7.14 11.78
N PHE A 144 -3.66 -8.22 12.56
CA PHE A 144 -3.95 -8.19 13.99
C PHE A 144 -2.79 -7.56 14.78
N TYR A 145 -3.10 -6.60 15.65
CA TYR A 145 -2.16 -6.07 16.62
C TYR A 145 -2.19 -6.94 17.89
N TYR A 146 -1.14 -7.74 18.10
CA TYR A 146 -0.94 -8.49 19.33
C TYR A 146 -0.04 -7.66 20.27
N GLY A 147 -0.64 -6.75 21.04
CA GLY A 147 0.08 -6.07 22.12
C GLY A 147 0.43 -7.04 23.25
N PHE A 148 1.52 -6.78 23.97
CA PHE A 148 1.68 -7.34 25.32
C PHE A 148 0.78 -6.53 26.25
N CYS A 149 -0.23 -7.17 26.83
CA CYS A 149 -1.06 -6.60 27.88
C CYS A 149 -0.23 -6.37 29.16
#